data_AF-A0A0J6NWS2-F1
#
_entry.id   AF-A0A0J6NWS2-F1
#
_cell.length_a   1.000
_cell.length_b   1.000
_cell.length_c   1.000
_cell.angle_alpha   90.00
_cell.angle_beta   90.00
_cell.angle_gamma   90.00
#
_symmetry.space_group_name_H-M   'P 1'
#
loop_
_entity.id
_entity.type
_entity.pdbx_description
1 polymer ?
#
loop_
_entity_poly.entity_id
_entity_poly.type
_entity_poly.pdbx_seq_one_letter_code
_entity_poly.pdbx_strand_id
1 'polypeptide(L)'
;MIHSFGKPVDDPEVQNLVDQHMKATLKYVGEGTMYSLSKKIEDVEEQYNKMMPSPYTEEEEVWLNEVMEYYMIQNGLYSPPK
;
A
#
# COMPACT_ATOMS: atom_id res chain seq x y z
N MET A 1 -5.02 9.56 -1.28
CA MET A 1 -4.87 8.64 -0.14
C MET A 1 -4.46 9.39 1.12
N ILE A 2 -3.37 10.16 1.10
CA ILE A 2 -2.89 10.91 2.28
C ILE A 2 -3.88 11.92 2.90
N HIS A 3 -4.81 12.47 2.10
CA HIS A 3 -5.85 13.38 2.59
C HIS A 3 -6.84 12.72 3.57
N SER A 4 -6.83 11.39 3.66
CA SER A 4 -7.64 10.60 4.59
C SER A 4 -6.84 10.14 5.82
N PHE A 5 -5.60 10.61 5.98
CA PHE A 5 -4.75 10.29 7.13
C PHE A 5 -5.47 10.55 8.45
N GLY A 6 -5.34 9.61 9.39
CA GLY A 6 -6.00 9.63 10.70
C GLY A 6 -7.44 9.09 10.70
N LYS A 7 -8.01 8.73 9.55
CA LYS A 7 -9.26 7.97 9.50
C LYS A 7 -9.00 6.49 9.85
N PRO A 8 -10.01 5.77 10.42
CA PRO A 8 -9.92 4.34 10.66
C PRO A 8 -9.59 3.57 9.37
N VAL A 9 -8.81 2.50 9.50
CA VAL A 9 -8.39 1.69 8.33
C VAL A 9 -9.56 0.98 7.66
N ASP A 10 -10.62 0.70 8.41
CA ASP A 10 -11.86 0.07 7.95
C ASP A 10 -12.90 1.08 7.42
N ASP A 11 -12.57 2.38 7.39
CA ASP A 11 -13.45 3.41 6.85
C ASP A 11 -13.74 3.14 5.36
N PRO A 12 -15.02 3.11 4.93
CA PRO A 12 -15.39 2.83 3.55
C PRO A 12 -14.76 3.78 2.52
N GLU A 13 -14.54 5.05 2.88
CA GLU A 13 -13.90 6.04 2.02
C GLU A 13 -12.42 5.71 1.84
N VAL A 14 -11.74 5.32 2.93
CA VAL A 14 -10.34 4.89 2.92
C VAL A 14 -10.19 3.65 2.04
N GLN A 15 -11.02 2.63 2.25
CA GLN A 15 -10.98 1.40 1.45
C GLN A 15 -11.25 1.63 -0.04
N ASN A 16 -12.16 2.54 -0.39
CA ASN A 16 -12.42 2.89 -1.79
C ASN A 16 -11.24 3.64 -2.44
N LEU A 17 -10.52 4.47 -1.69
CA LEU A 17 -9.32 5.15 -2.20
C LEU A 17 -8.18 4.18 -2.44
N VAL A 18 -8.04 3.16 -1.58
CA VAL A 18 -7.02 2.11 -1.70
C VAL A 18 -7.33 1.20 -2.88
N ASP A 19 -8.59 0.78 -3.04
CA ASP A 19 -9.04 0.00 -4.19
C ASP A 19 -8.73 0.72 -5.51
N GLN A 20 -9.04 2.02 -5.60
CA GLN A 20 -8.73 2.83 -6.78
C GLN A 20 -7.23 2.93 -7.04
N HIS A 21 -6.43 3.12 -5.98
CA HIS A 21 -4.98 3.18 -6.10
C HIS A 21 -4.40 1.85 -6.56
N MET A 22 -4.84 0.74 -5.98
CA MET A 22 -4.41 -0.60 -6.36
C MET A 22 -4.79 -0.92 -7.80
N LYS A 23 -6.01 -0.59 -8.23
CA LYS A 23 -6.43 -0.76 -9.64
C LYS A 23 -5.61 0.09 -10.61
N ALA A 24 -5.29 1.33 -10.24
CA ALA A 24 -4.43 2.19 -11.05
C ALA A 24 -3.00 1.63 -11.17
N THR A 25 -2.44 1.18 -10.04
CA THR A 25 -1.13 0.52 -10.00
C THR A 25 -1.14 -0.77 -10.82
N LEU A 26 -2.20 -1.57 -10.73
CA LEU A 26 -2.36 -2.79 -11.51
C LEU A 26 -2.43 -2.54 -13.01
N LYS A 27 -3.18 -1.51 -13.41
CA LYS A 27 -3.28 -1.09 -14.80
C LYS A 27 -1.92 -0.66 -15.36
N TYR A 28 -1.05 -0.10 -14.52
CA TYR A 28 0.28 0.36 -14.93
C TYR A 28 1.33 -0.77 -14.91
N VAL A 29 1.26 -1.67 -13.93
CA VAL A 29 2.29 -2.69 -13.66
C VAL A 29 1.95 -4.06 -14.30
N GLY A 30 0.69 -4.30 -14.67
CA GLY A 30 0.19 -5.57 -15.23
C GLY A 30 -0.13 -6.61 -14.15
N GLU A 31 -1.20 -7.40 -14.36
CA GLU A 31 -1.74 -8.37 -13.36
C GLU A 31 -0.71 -9.42 -12.89
N GLY A 32 0.24 -9.82 -13.75
CA GLY A 32 1.23 -10.85 -13.44
C GLY A 32 2.36 -10.42 -12.48
N THR A 33 2.47 -9.14 -12.17
CA THR A 33 3.64 -8.59 -11.47
C THR A 33 3.38 -8.25 -10.01
N MET A 34 2.14 -8.35 -9.50
CA MET A 34 1.80 -8.07 -8.10
C MET A 34 2.63 -8.87 -7.10
N TYR A 35 2.77 -10.18 -7.35
CA TYR A 35 3.50 -11.09 -6.47
C TYR A 35 5.02 -10.84 -6.49
N SER A 36 5.51 -10.28 -7.60
CA SER A 36 6.91 -9.85 -7.72
C SER A 36 7.10 -8.47 -7.10
N LEU A 37 6.06 -7.63 -7.11
CA LEU A 37 6.06 -6.28 -6.59
C LEU A 37 6.09 -6.32 -5.07
N SER A 38 5.26 -7.12 -4.38
CA SER A 38 5.33 -7.22 -2.91
C SER A 38 6.71 -7.63 -2.40
N LYS A 39 7.36 -8.60 -3.04
CA LYS A 39 8.70 -9.08 -2.67
C LYS A 39 9.83 -8.13 -3.07
N LYS A 40 9.63 -7.32 -4.13
CA LYS A 40 10.60 -6.30 -4.55
C LYS A 40 10.39 -4.97 -3.81
N ILE A 41 9.19 -4.68 -3.32
CA ILE A 41 8.87 -3.42 -2.64
C ILE A 41 9.72 -3.28 -1.39
N GLU A 42 9.83 -4.31 -0.53
CA GLU A 42 10.65 -4.20 0.70
C GLU A 42 12.13 -3.86 0.40
N ASP A 43 12.75 -4.55 -0.56
CA ASP A 43 14.16 -4.30 -0.96
C ASP A 43 14.33 -2.97 -1.74
N VAL A 44 13.31 -2.56 -2.49
CA VAL A 44 13.34 -1.34 -3.30
C VAL A 44 13.01 -0.11 -2.46
N GLU A 45 12.07 -0.16 -1.52
CA GLU A 45 11.68 0.95 -0.64
C GLU A 45 12.87 1.48 0.15
N GLU A 46 13.70 0.60 0.71
CA GLU A 46 14.87 1.05 1.48
C GLU A 46 15.93 1.74 0.59
N GLN A 47 16.05 1.32 -0.67
CA GLN A 47 16.92 1.99 -1.64
C GLN A 47 16.30 3.27 -2.22
N TYR A 48 14.98 3.28 -2.44
CA TYR A 48 14.23 4.41 -2.95
C TYR A 48 14.19 5.54 -1.93
N ASN A 49 13.92 5.24 -0.65
CA ASN A 49 13.92 6.20 0.45
C ASN A 49 15.30 6.86 0.65
N LYS A 50 16.39 6.18 0.31
CA LYS A 50 17.75 6.76 0.34
C LYS A 50 18.03 7.70 -0.84
N MET A 51 17.39 7.50 -1.99
CA MET A 51 17.59 8.32 -3.20
C MET A 51 16.57 9.45 -3.35
N MET A 52 15.34 9.22 -2.91
CA MET A 52 14.26 10.19 -2.81
C MET A 52 13.56 9.94 -1.47
N PRO A 53 13.71 10.83 -0.48
CA PRO A 53 12.97 10.69 0.75
C PRO A 53 11.48 10.66 0.41
N SER A 54 10.77 9.73 1.02
CA SER A 54 9.32 9.66 0.90
C SER A 54 8.71 11.04 1.13
N PRO A 55 7.72 11.44 0.31
CA PRO A 55 7.02 12.70 0.52
C PRO A 55 6.11 12.65 1.77
N TYR A 56 5.97 11.47 2.39
CA TYR A 56 5.14 11.23 3.56
C TYR A 56 5.97 11.25 4.84
N THR A 57 5.34 11.64 5.95
CA THR A 57 5.93 11.50 7.27
C THR A 57 5.95 10.03 7.70
N GLU A 58 6.78 9.68 8.69
CA GLU A 58 6.84 8.31 9.23
C GLU A 58 5.46 7.83 9.73
N GLU A 59 4.70 8.71 10.39
CA GLU A 59 3.34 8.42 10.87
C GLU A 59 2.38 8.12 9.71
N GLU A 60 2.50 8.89 8.62
CA GLU A 60 1.71 8.71 7.41
C GLU A 60 2.05 7.41 6.69
N GLU A 61 3.33 7.02 6.65
CA GLU A 61 3.78 5.76 6.08
C GLU A 61 3.26 4.56 6.86
N VAL A 62 3.34 4.61 8.19
CA VAL A 62 2.80 3.54 9.05
C VAL A 62 1.31 3.38 8.81
N TRP A 63 0.55 4.48 8.81
CA TRP A 63 -0.89 4.43 8.53
C TRP A 63 -1.18 3.88 7.12
N LEU A 64 -0.40 4.30 6.12
CA LEU A 64 -0.55 3.82 4.75
C LEU A 64 -0.32 2.30 4.67
N ASN A 65 0.71 1.79 5.35
CA ASN A 65 1.02 0.37 5.39
C ASN A 65 -0.10 -0.44 6.04
N GLU A 66 -0.65 0.01 7.17
CA GLU A 66 -1.78 -0.64 7.84
C GLU A 66 -3.03 -0.70 6.95
N VAL A 67 -3.33 0.41 6.26
CA VAL A 67 -4.46 0.50 5.33
C VAL A 67 -4.31 -0.47 4.15
N MET A 68 -3.10 -0.55 3.59
CA MET A 68 -2.78 -1.44 2.47
C MET A 68 -2.84 -2.90 2.91
N GLU A 69 -2.28 -3.23 4.08
CA GLU A 69 -2.33 -4.57 4.65
C GLU A 69 -3.78 -5.02 4.89
N TYR A 70 -4.60 -4.17 5.52
CA TYR A 70 -6.02 -4.44 5.73
C TYR A 70 -6.74 -4.73 4.40
N TYR A 71 -6.53 -3.89 3.39
CA TYR A 71 -7.10 -4.11 2.06
C TYR A 71 -6.65 -5.44 1.45
N MET A 72 -5.36 -5.78 1.54
CA MET A 72 -4.84 -7.03 0.98
C MET A 72 -5.39 -8.26 1.71
N ILE A 73 -5.55 -8.20 3.03
CA ILE A 73 -6.18 -9.28 3.82
C ILE A 73 -7.64 -9.46 3.41
N GLN A 74 -8.42 -8.37 3.32
CA GLN A 74 -9.84 -8.42 2.92
C GLN A 74 -10.03 -9.00 1.53
N ASN A 75 -9.12 -8.71 0.60
CA ASN A 75 -9.18 -9.20 -0.78
C ASN A 75 -8.47 -10.56 -0.99
N GLY A 76 -7.96 -11.20 0.08
CA GLY A 76 -7.28 -12.49 0.00
C GLY A 76 -5.94 -12.45 -0.75
N LEU A 77 -5.36 -11.26 -0.93
CA LEU A 77 -4.10 -11.01 -1.62
C LEU A 77 -2.88 -11.19 -0.70
N TYR A 78 -3.11 -11.15 0.61
CA TYR A 78 -2.09 -11.33 1.64
C TYR A 78 -2.66 -12.18 2.77
N SER A 79 -1.82 -13.04 3.32
CA SER A 79 -2.11 -13.77 4.54
C SER A 79 -0.93 -13.53 5.48
N PRO A 80 -1.12 -12.80 6.58
CA PRO A 80 -0.02 -12.54 7.49
C PRO A 80 0.54 -13.88 8.00
N PRO A 81 1.87 -14.01 8.09
CA PRO A 81 2.48 -15.18 8.70
C PRO A 81 2.00 -15.32 10.15
N LYS A 82 1.63 -16.55 10.54
CA LYS A 82 1.22 -16.89 11.91
C LYS A 82 2.35 -16.75 12.91
#